data_AF-A0A5D4R978-F1
#
_entry.id   AF-A0A5D4R978-F1
#
_cell.length_a   1.000
_cell.length_b   1.000
_cell.length_c   1.000
_cell.angle_alpha   90.00
_cell.angle_beta   90.00
_cell.angle_gamma   90.00
#
_symmetry.space_group_name_H-M   'P 1'
#
loop_
_entity.id
_entity.type
_entity.pdbx_description
1 polymer ?
#
loop_
_entity_poly.entity_id
_entity_poly.type
_entity_poly.pdbx_seq_one_letter_code
_entity_poly.pdbx_strand_id
1 'polypeptide(L)'
;MSAGIPSLPSLPTVVTVCWFRNPLSPVSLRRISQATVLGNDAEACLETLETGALYGPASECLLANGFQLVTLLDFGIYGFSVFTSTPEE
;
A
#
# COMPACT_ATOMS: atom_id res chain seq x y z
N MET A 1 13.23 25.79 33.90
CA MET A 1 12.63 25.76 32.56
C MET A 1 13.18 24.52 31.86
N SER A 2 12.46 23.39 31.89
CA SER A 2 12.87 22.22 31.11
C SER A 2 12.57 22.51 29.64
N ALA A 3 13.60 22.47 28.79
CA ALA A 3 13.40 22.42 27.36
C ALA A 3 12.64 21.11 27.04
N GLY A 4 11.41 21.24 26.54
CA GLY A 4 10.65 20.10 26.04
C GLY A 4 11.41 19.45 24.88
N ILE A 5 11.45 18.12 24.85
CA ILE A 5 12.02 17.37 23.73
C ILE A 5 11.14 17.70 22.52
N PRO A 6 11.70 18.20 21.40
CA PRO A 6 10.92 18.40 20.19
C PRO A 6 10.28 17.06 19.78
N SER A 7 8.98 17.08 19.50
CA SER A 7 8.29 15.91 18.96
C SER A 7 9.00 15.48 17.67
N LEU A 8 9.48 14.24 17.64
CA LEU A 8 10.02 13.65 16.42
C LEU A 8 8.91 13.65 15.36
N PRO A 9 9.22 13.98 14.10
CA PRO A 9 8.24 13.88 13.02
C PRO A 9 7.74 12.44 12.95
N SER A 10 6.45 12.28 12.70
CA SER A 10 5.87 10.98 12.42
C SER A 10 6.64 10.33 11.26
N LEU A 11 6.94 9.03 11.37
CA LEU A 11 7.47 8.30 10.23
C LEU A 11 6.29 7.97 9.30
N PRO A 12 6.46 8.07 7.98
CA PRO A 12 5.40 7.72 7.05
C PRO A 12 5.06 6.23 7.14
N THR A 13 3.78 5.91 6.98
CA THR A 13 3.32 4.53 6.80
C THR A 13 3.69 4.06 5.40
N VAL A 14 4.31 2.89 5.28
CA VAL A 14 4.65 2.26 4.00
C VAL A 14 3.79 1.02 3.80
N VAL A 15 3.14 0.94 2.64
CA VAL A 15 2.35 -0.24 2.24
C VAL A 15 2.97 -0.84 0.98
N THR A 16 3.35 -2.11 1.06
CA THR A 16 3.78 -2.88 -0.10
C THR A 16 2.67 -3.86 -0.48
N VAL A 17 2.37 -3.97 -1.77
CA VAL A 17 1.35 -4.87 -2.29
C VAL A 17 1.93 -5.64 -3.47
N CYS A 18 2.20 -6.91 -3.27
CA CYS A 18 2.52 -7.85 -4.33
C CYS A 18 1.22 -8.38 -4.95
N TRP A 19 1.17 -8.45 -6.27
CA TRP A 19 -0.02 -8.88 -7.00
C TRP A 19 0.33 -9.79 -8.16
N PHE A 20 -0.64 -10.59 -8.59
CA PHE A 20 -0.54 -11.48 -9.74
C PHE A 20 -1.82 -11.48 -10.56
N ARG A 21 -1.72 -11.91 -11.82
CA ARG A 21 -2.82 -12.21 -12.74
C ARG A 21 -2.90 -13.71 -12.96
N ASN A 22 -4.05 -14.20 -13.43
CA ASN A 22 -4.15 -15.56 -13.93
C ASN A 22 -3.19 -15.74 -15.13
N PRO A 23 -2.22 -16.67 -15.07
CA PRO A 23 -1.26 -16.88 -16.17
C PRO A 23 -1.93 -17.32 -17.49
N LEU A 24 -3.08 -17.98 -17.42
CA LEU A 24 -3.85 -18.43 -18.59
C LEU A 24 -4.68 -17.30 -19.22
N SER A 25 -4.81 -16.16 -18.52
CA SER A 25 -5.51 -14.98 -19.01
C SER A 25 -4.75 -13.72 -18.54
N PRO A 26 -3.75 -13.25 -19.29
CA PRO A 26 -2.90 -12.13 -18.90
C PRO A 26 -3.65 -10.78 -18.79
N VAL A 27 -4.90 -10.72 -19.27
CA VAL A 27 -5.79 -9.56 -19.11
C VAL A 27 -6.70 -9.67 -17.87
N SER A 28 -6.66 -10.79 -17.16
CA SER A 28 -7.43 -11.01 -15.93
C SER A 28 -7.10 -10.00 -14.84
N LEU A 29 -8.06 -9.72 -13.96
CA LEU A 29 -7.87 -8.80 -12.84
C LEU A 29 -6.69 -9.24 -11.97
N ARG A 30 -5.94 -8.24 -11.48
CA ARG A 30 -4.84 -8.44 -10.54
C ARG A 30 -5.41 -8.82 -9.16
N ARG A 31 -4.86 -9.87 -8.55
CA ARG A 31 -5.14 -10.30 -7.18
C ARG A 31 -3.90 -10.13 -6.31
N ILE A 32 -4.10 -9.79 -5.06
CA ILE A 32 -3.03 -9.64 -4.07
C ILE A 32 -2.48 -11.02 -3.73
N SER A 33 -1.16 -11.21 -3.86
CA SER A 33 -0.47 -12.38 -3.32
C SER A 33 0.03 -12.12 -1.90
N GLN A 34 0.42 -10.89 -1.60
CA GLN A 34 0.89 -10.46 -0.29
C GLN A 34 0.73 -8.95 -0.17
N ALA A 35 0.32 -8.49 1.00
CA ALA A 35 0.46 -7.09 1.39
C ALA A 35 1.26 -7.00 2.70
N THR A 36 1.99 -5.90 2.89
CA THR A 36 2.67 -5.61 4.15
C THR A 36 2.52 -4.13 4.45
N VAL A 37 2.04 -3.82 5.64
CA VAL A 37 1.86 -2.47 6.16
C VAL A 37 2.88 -2.24 7.26
N LEU A 38 3.65 -1.16 7.15
CA LEU A 38 4.62 -0.70 8.14
C LEU A 38 4.19 0.70 8.60
N GLY A 39 3.49 0.78 9.72
CA GLY A 39 2.86 2.00 10.24
C GLY A 39 1.37 1.79 10.55
N ASN A 40 0.65 2.86 10.87
CA ASN A 40 -0.74 2.78 11.36
C ASN A 40 -1.77 3.44 10.44
N ASP A 41 -1.36 4.26 9.46
CA ASP A 41 -2.29 5.11 8.70
C ASP A 41 -3.14 4.33 7.69
N ALA A 42 -2.86 3.04 7.50
CA ALA A 42 -3.56 2.18 6.54
C ALA A 42 -4.73 1.39 7.14
N GLU A 43 -5.12 1.64 8.40
CA GLU A 43 -6.14 0.87 9.12
C GLU A 43 -7.46 0.76 8.34
N ALA A 44 -7.90 1.88 7.73
CA ALA A 44 -9.13 1.94 6.94
C ALA A 44 -9.12 1.05 5.68
N CYS A 45 -7.94 0.62 5.21
CA CYS A 45 -7.80 -0.17 4.00
C CYS A 45 -7.42 -1.64 4.25
N LEU A 46 -7.26 -2.06 5.51
CA LEU A 46 -6.76 -3.41 5.85
C LEU A 46 -7.61 -4.53 5.25
N GLU A 47 -8.94 -4.40 5.23
CA GLU A 47 -9.84 -5.41 4.64
C GLU A 47 -9.58 -5.62 3.14
N THR A 48 -9.17 -4.56 2.43
CA THR A 48 -8.88 -4.64 0.99
C THR A 48 -7.48 -5.19 0.69
N LEU A 49 -6.59 -5.21 1.69
CA LEU A 49 -5.18 -5.62 1.56
C LEU A 49 -4.95 -7.11 1.81
N GLU A 50 -6.03 -7.91 1.90
CA GLU A 50 -5.94 -9.34 2.15
C GLU A 50 -5.42 -10.14 0.94
N THR A 51 -4.75 -11.25 1.23
CA THR A 51 -4.34 -12.20 0.20
C THR A 51 -5.54 -12.73 -0.57
N GLY A 52 -5.48 -12.66 -1.89
CA GLY A 52 -6.56 -13.06 -2.80
C GLY A 52 -7.53 -11.93 -3.15
N ALA A 53 -7.55 -10.82 -2.40
CA ALA A 53 -8.36 -9.65 -2.73
C ALA A 53 -7.94 -9.02 -4.07
N LEU A 54 -8.81 -8.19 -4.65
CA LEU A 54 -8.49 -7.50 -5.89
C LEU A 54 -7.55 -6.33 -5.61
N TYR A 55 -6.47 -6.23 -6.39
CA TYR A 55 -5.49 -5.13 -6.26
C TYR A 55 -6.10 -3.75 -6.56
N GLY A 56 -7.02 -3.66 -7.53
CA GLY A 56 -7.64 -2.39 -7.94
C GLY A 56 -8.31 -1.68 -6.75
N PRO A 57 -9.32 -2.30 -6.10
CA PRO A 57 -9.96 -1.74 -4.91
C PRO A 57 -9.00 -1.39 -3.78
N ALA A 58 -7.98 -2.22 -3.53
CA ALA A 58 -6.98 -1.93 -2.50
C ALA A 58 -6.15 -0.67 -2.83
N SER A 59 -5.71 -0.56 -4.09
CA SER A 59 -4.98 0.61 -4.56
C SER A 59 -5.84 1.88 -4.52
N GLU A 60 -7.12 1.79 -4.87
CA GLU A 60 -8.07 2.89 -4.79
C GLU A 60 -8.30 3.33 -3.35
N CYS A 61 -8.46 2.39 -2.41
CA CYS A 61 -8.60 2.70 -0.99
C CYS A 61 -7.39 3.48 -0.46
N LEU A 62 -6.17 3.00 -0.75
CA LEU A 62 -4.94 3.66 -0.29
C LEU A 62 -4.84 5.09 -0.84
N LEU A 63 -5.05 5.26 -2.14
CA LEU A 63 -5.01 6.59 -2.77
C LEU A 63 -6.08 7.54 -2.21
N ALA A 64 -7.28 7.03 -1.93
CA ALA A 64 -8.36 7.80 -1.32
C ALA A 64 -8.06 8.21 0.14
N ASN A 65 -7.21 7.45 0.85
CA ASN A 65 -6.78 7.73 2.23
C ASN A 65 -5.42 8.43 2.29
N GLY A 66 -5.04 9.17 1.25
CA GLY A 66 -3.87 10.07 1.29
C GLY A 66 -2.51 9.40 1.07
N PHE A 67 -2.49 8.10 0.76
CA PHE A 67 -1.26 7.45 0.33
C PHE A 67 -0.90 7.85 -1.09
N GLN A 68 0.40 7.92 -1.38
CA GLN A 68 0.95 8.13 -2.71
C GLN A 68 1.55 6.85 -3.24
N LEU A 69 1.26 6.51 -4.49
CA LEU A 69 1.95 5.42 -5.20
C LEU A 69 3.35 5.90 -5.60
N VAL A 70 4.38 5.37 -4.94
CA VAL A 70 5.78 5.76 -5.22
C VAL A 70 6.46 4.81 -6.19
N THR A 71 6.04 3.53 -6.22
CA THR A 71 6.60 2.52 -7.12
C THR A 71 5.50 1.61 -7.61
N LEU A 72 5.51 1.33 -8.92
CA LEU A 72 4.73 0.26 -9.55
C LEU A 72 5.64 -0.49 -10.52
N LEU A 73 5.99 -1.73 -10.18
CA LEU A 73 6.66 -2.64 -11.10
C LEU A 73 5.66 -3.66 -11.63
N ASP A 74 5.56 -3.73 -12.97
CA ASP A 74 4.66 -4.62 -13.69
C ASP A 74 5.48 -5.53 -14.61
N PHE A 75 5.48 -6.83 -14.34
CA PHE A 75 6.14 -7.87 -15.13
C PHE A 75 5.13 -8.68 -15.98
N GLY A 76 3.96 -8.10 -16.25
CA GLY A 76 2.86 -8.71 -17.00
C GLY A 76 1.96 -9.58 -16.13
N ILE A 77 2.48 -10.73 -15.69
CA ILE A 77 1.71 -11.70 -14.89
C ILE A 77 1.79 -11.40 -13.40
N TYR A 78 2.89 -10.83 -12.92
CA TYR A 78 3.05 -10.45 -11.52
C TYR A 78 3.67 -9.06 -11.44
N GLY A 79 3.60 -8.47 -10.26
CA GLY A 79 4.17 -7.17 -9.99
C GLY A 79 4.07 -6.82 -8.52
N PHE A 80 4.57 -5.66 -8.17
CA PHE A 80 4.35 -5.09 -6.86
C PHE A 80 4.25 -3.58 -6.90
N SER A 81 3.57 -3.05 -5.90
CA SER A 81 3.34 -1.63 -5.72
C SER A 81 3.79 -1.23 -4.34
N VAL A 82 4.33 -0.02 -4.21
CA VAL A 82 4.69 0.59 -2.93
C VAL A 82 3.96 1.91 -2.80
N PHE A 83 3.27 2.08 -1.68
CA PHE A 83 2.54 3.28 -1.31
C PHE A 83 3.12 3.85 -0.03
N THR A 84 3.13 5.17 0.12
CA THR A 84 3.56 5.85 1.35
C THR A 84 2.57 6.93 1.76
N SER A 85 2.25 7.03 3.05
CA SER A 85 1.56 8.22 3.58
C SER A 85 2.55 9.39 3.63
N THR A 86 2.03 10.62 3.57
CA THR A 86 2.81 11.80 3.93
C THR A 86 2.88 11.89 5.46
N PRO A 87 4.05 12.07 6.08
CA PRO A 87 4.11 12.30 7.51
C PRO A 87 3.40 13.61 7.85
N GLU A 88 2.61 13.62 8.93
CA GLU A 88 2.02 14.85 9.46
C GLU A 88 3.15 15.76 9.96
N GLU A 89 3.21 17.00 9.45
CA GLU A 89 4.19 18.05 9.83
C GLU A 89 3.97 18.60 11.24
#